data_AF-A0A1D8A1P9-F1
#
_entry.id   AF-A0A1D8A1P9-F1
#
_cell.length_a   1.000
_cell.length_b   1.000
_cell.length_c   1.000
_cell.angle_alpha   90.00
_cell.angle_beta   90.00
_cell.angle_gamma   90.00
#
_symmetry.space_group_name_H-M   'P 1'
#
loop_
_entity.id
_entity.type
_entity.pdbx_description
1 polymer ?
#
loop_
_entity_poly.entity_id
_entity_poly.type
_entity_poly.pdbx_seq_one_letter_code
_entity_poly.pdbx_strand_id
1 'polypeptide(L)'
;MRGLSSILGPRTLALALAMTPCAAMAAEPMCISKAEATSLIAYSLPQAINGTAKRCAPSLPADAFLRTKGPGLAARYAAQKDRYWPKAKPALLKALNTQGGGGSANMMTGLPDDTLRQMADVFVEGFVSQRIAPKSCKQLDLAIDLLSPLPPENTAGLIALSMDVAGSADPKLGKVTLCKD
;
A
#
# COMPACT_ATOMS: atom_id res chain seq x y z
N MET A 1 -20.53 66.77 -49.66
CA MET A 1 -20.86 67.28 -48.32
C MET A 1 -21.89 66.32 -47.71
N ARG A 2 -21.58 65.81 -46.51
CA ARG A 2 -22.44 65.27 -45.41
C ARG A 2 -23.93 65.00 -45.74
N GLY A 3 -24.55 63.89 -45.37
CA GLY A 3 -24.18 62.84 -44.42
C GLY A 3 -25.24 61.74 -44.38
N LEU A 4 -24.76 60.55 -44.05
CA LEU A 4 -25.43 59.25 -43.98
C LEU A 4 -26.67 59.24 -43.07
N SER A 5 -27.75 58.64 -43.57
CA SER A 5 -28.78 57.99 -42.79
C SER A 5 -28.16 56.91 -41.89
N SER A 6 -28.53 56.87 -40.61
CA SER A 6 -28.55 55.60 -39.88
C SER A 6 -29.49 55.65 -38.70
N ILE A 7 -30.45 54.73 -38.76
CA ILE A 7 -31.56 54.51 -37.86
C ILE A 7 -31.03 53.93 -36.55
N LEU A 8 -31.44 54.54 -35.44
CA LEU A 8 -31.14 54.15 -34.07
C LEU A 8 -32.05 52.96 -33.69
N GLY A 9 -31.48 51.77 -33.50
CA GLY A 9 -32.16 50.61 -32.94
C GLY A 9 -31.28 49.98 -31.85
N PRO A 10 -31.77 49.81 -30.61
CA PRO A 10 -30.96 49.30 -29.51
C PRO A 10 -30.68 47.81 -29.73
N ARG A 11 -29.42 47.49 -30.08
CA ARG A 11 -28.91 46.12 -29.97
C ARG A 11 -28.69 45.82 -28.49
N THR A 12 -29.63 45.10 -27.90
CA THR A 12 -29.45 44.41 -26.62
C THR A 12 -28.29 43.42 -26.75
N LEU A 13 -27.09 43.80 -26.27
CA LEU A 13 -26.00 42.86 -26.03
C LEU A 13 -26.39 41.99 -24.81
N ALA A 14 -26.92 40.80 -25.07
CA ALA A 14 -26.98 39.75 -24.07
C ALA A 14 -25.55 39.24 -23.84
N LEU A 15 -24.91 39.73 -22.77
CA LEU A 15 -23.62 39.21 -22.31
C LEU A 15 -23.87 37.87 -21.59
N ALA A 16 -23.84 36.78 -22.35
CA ALA A 16 -23.84 35.44 -21.78
C ALA A 16 -22.50 35.22 -21.07
N LEU A 17 -22.46 35.45 -19.74
CA LEU A 17 -21.37 34.97 -18.90
C LEU A 17 -21.38 33.44 -19.00
N ALA A 18 -20.44 32.89 -19.76
CA ALA A 18 -20.10 31.48 -19.69
C ALA A 18 -19.58 31.22 -18.28
N MET A 19 -20.48 30.80 -17.39
CA MET A 19 -20.12 30.14 -16.15
C MET A 19 -19.52 28.79 -16.53
N THR A 20 -18.23 28.76 -16.84
CA THR A 20 -17.46 27.52 -16.92
C THR A 20 -17.60 26.87 -15.54
N PRO A 21 -18.21 25.69 -15.41
CA PRO A 21 -18.17 24.98 -14.14
C PRO A 21 -16.70 24.69 -13.87
N CYS A 22 -16.14 25.35 -12.88
CA CYS A 22 -14.91 24.89 -12.26
C CYS A 22 -15.28 23.54 -11.65
N ALA A 23 -15.01 22.45 -12.37
CA ALA A 23 -15.08 21.13 -11.79
C ALA A 23 -14.04 21.12 -10.67
N ALA A 24 -14.50 21.36 -9.44
CA ALA A 24 -13.72 21.09 -8.25
C ALA A 24 -13.32 19.62 -8.36
N MET A 25 -12.03 19.37 -8.65
CA MET A 25 -11.47 18.03 -8.50
C MET A 25 -11.57 17.73 -7.01
N ALA A 26 -12.66 17.09 -6.59
CA ALA A 26 -12.75 16.48 -5.29
C ALA A 26 -11.54 15.56 -5.19
N ALA A 27 -10.65 15.81 -4.23
CA ALA A 27 -9.53 14.94 -3.97
C ALA A 27 -10.11 13.54 -3.74
N GLU A 28 -9.92 12.63 -4.70
CA GLU A 28 -10.40 11.26 -4.56
C GLU A 28 -9.80 10.70 -3.27
N PRO A 29 -10.59 10.02 -2.42
CA PRO A 29 -10.05 9.36 -1.25
C PRO A 29 -8.92 8.45 -1.71
N MET A 30 -7.72 8.65 -1.17
CA MET A 30 -6.52 7.88 -1.52
C MET A 30 -6.76 6.39 -1.25
N CYS A 31 -7.17 5.66 -2.28
CA CYS A 31 -7.41 4.23 -2.22
C CYS A 31 -6.22 3.45 -2.80
N ILE A 32 -6.03 2.22 -2.33
CA ILE A 32 -5.03 1.29 -2.84
C ILE A 32 -5.74 0.26 -3.73
N SER A 33 -5.33 0.11 -4.98
CA SER A 33 -5.94 -0.92 -5.84
C SER A 33 -5.53 -2.33 -5.40
N LYS A 34 -6.28 -3.36 -5.80
CA LYS A 34 -5.93 -4.77 -5.52
C LYS A 34 -4.52 -5.13 -6.02
N ALA A 35 -4.16 -4.65 -7.21
CA ALA A 35 -2.83 -4.89 -7.79
C ALA A 35 -1.71 -4.19 -7.01
N GLU A 36 -1.96 -2.97 -6.53
CA GLU A 36 -1.05 -2.23 -5.66
C GLU A 36 -0.88 -2.91 -4.31
N ALA A 37 -1.97 -3.32 -3.67
CA ALA A 37 -1.96 -4.05 -2.40
C ALA A 37 -1.20 -5.38 -2.55
N THR A 38 -1.47 -6.15 -3.59
CA THR A 38 -0.78 -7.42 -3.86
C THR A 38 0.73 -7.19 -4.06
N SER A 39 1.12 -6.15 -4.81
CA SER A 39 2.54 -5.83 -5.04
C SER A 39 3.23 -5.40 -3.75
N LEU A 40 2.56 -4.58 -2.93
CA LEU A 40 3.05 -4.14 -1.63
C LEU A 40 3.22 -5.31 -0.65
N ILE A 41 2.23 -6.21 -0.59
CA ILE A 41 2.31 -7.42 0.24
C ILE A 41 3.45 -8.31 -0.25
N ALA A 42 3.51 -8.61 -1.56
CA ALA A 42 4.55 -9.46 -2.13
C ALA A 42 5.96 -8.93 -1.83
N TYR A 43 6.17 -7.63 -1.97
CA TYR A 43 7.43 -6.96 -1.61
C TYR A 43 7.75 -7.09 -0.11
N SER A 44 6.73 -7.03 0.74
CA SER A 44 6.85 -7.01 2.21
C SER A 44 7.04 -8.39 2.84
N LEU A 45 6.61 -9.47 2.17
CA LEU A 45 6.65 -10.83 2.71
C LEU A 45 8.01 -11.27 3.28
N PRO A 46 9.17 -11.11 2.59
CA PRO A 46 10.44 -11.56 3.14
C PRO A 46 10.76 -10.89 4.49
N GLN A 47 10.34 -9.64 4.67
CA GLN A 47 10.63 -8.82 5.84
C GLN A 47 9.63 -9.14 6.95
N ALA A 48 8.40 -9.46 6.57
CA ALA A 48 7.41 -10.01 7.50
C ALA A 48 7.83 -11.37 8.05
N ILE A 49 8.39 -12.27 7.23
CA ILE A 49 8.94 -13.56 7.67
C ILE A 49 10.09 -13.33 8.64
N ASN A 50 11.06 -12.48 8.29
CA ASN A 50 12.21 -12.16 9.15
C ASN A 50 11.77 -11.54 10.48
N GLY A 51 10.86 -10.57 10.44
CA GLY A 51 10.32 -9.90 11.62
C GLY A 51 9.58 -10.88 12.54
N THR A 52 8.80 -11.78 11.95
CA THR A 52 8.10 -12.85 12.69
C THR A 52 9.09 -13.83 13.32
N ALA A 53 10.07 -14.32 12.56
CA ALA A 53 11.09 -15.23 13.06
C ALA A 53 11.88 -14.61 14.22
N LYS A 54 12.30 -13.35 14.07
CA LYS A 54 13.02 -12.59 15.11
C LYS A 54 12.18 -12.41 16.37
N ARG A 55 10.91 -12.03 16.22
CA ARG A 55 10.00 -11.84 17.37
C ARG A 55 9.71 -13.15 18.10
N CYS A 56 9.58 -14.25 17.34
CA CYS A 56 9.15 -15.53 17.88
C CYS A 56 10.30 -16.45 18.33
N ALA A 57 11.54 -16.14 17.99
CA ALA A 57 12.70 -16.95 18.36
C ALA A 57 12.76 -17.34 19.86
N PRO A 58 12.47 -16.44 20.84
CA PRO A 58 12.48 -16.80 22.27
C PRO A 58 11.34 -17.75 22.69
N SER A 59 10.29 -17.87 21.87
CA SER A 59 9.06 -18.61 22.19
C SER A 59 8.91 -19.90 21.37
N LEU A 60 9.86 -20.20 20.48
CA LEU A 60 9.79 -21.35 19.57
C LEU A 60 10.89 -22.38 19.87
N PRO A 61 10.57 -23.69 19.81
CA PRO A 61 11.55 -24.75 19.97
C PRO A 61 12.57 -24.74 18.83
N ALA A 62 13.74 -25.34 19.02
CA ALA A 62 14.87 -25.22 18.08
C ALA A 62 14.60 -25.77 16.67
N ASP A 63 13.66 -26.70 16.55
CA ASP A 63 13.23 -27.36 15.33
C ASP A 63 12.05 -26.66 14.63
N ALA A 64 11.49 -25.59 15.21
CA ALA A 64 10.38 -24.84 14.62
C ALA A 64 10.69 -24.37 13.18
N PHE A 65 9.65 -24.28 12.34
CA PHE A 65 9.80 -23.97 10.92
C PHE A 65 10.52 -22.63 10.71
N LEU A 66 10.10 -21.58 11.42
CA LEU A 66 10.68 -20.25 11.30
C LEU A 66 12.15 -20.20 11.72
N ARG A 67 12.59 -21.11 12.60
CA ARG A 67 13.98 -21.21 13.04
C ARG A 67 14.86 -21.98 12.05
N THR A 68 14.32 -23.02 11.40
CA THR A 68 15.10 -23.94 10.57
C THR A 68 14.99 -23.66 9.07
N LYS A 69 13.79 -23.28 8.61
CA LYS A 69 13.45 -23.07 7.19
C LYS A 69 13.05 -21.63 6.86
N GLY A 70 12.71 -20.82 7.87
CA GLY A 70 12.35 -19.40 7.73
C GLY A 70 13.34 -18.58 6.89
N PRO A 71 14.67 -18.64 7.14
CA PRO A 71 15.65 -17.90 6.34
C PRO A 71 15.63 -18.26 4.86
N GLY A 72 15.48 -19.56 4.54
CA GLY A 72 15.37 -20.04 3.16
C GLY A 72 14.09 -19.58 2.47
N LEU A 73 12.97 -19.56 3.19
CA LEU A 73 11.70 -19.03 2.68
C LEU A 73 11.79 -17.53 2.41
N ALA A 74 12.33 -16.75 3.36
CA ALA A 74 12.54 -15.31 3.18
C ALA A 74 13.44 -15.02 1.98
N ALA A 75 14.54 -15.78 1.80
CA ALA A 75 15.43 -15.63 0.65
C ALA A 75 14.72 -15.92 -0.70
N ARG A 76 13.90 -16.99 -0.78
CA ARG A 76 13.10 -17.29 -1.98
C ARG A 76 12.18 -16.14 -2.37
N TYR A 77 11.55 -15.51 -1.38
CA TYR A 77 10.62 -14.41 -1.64
C TYR A 77 11.37 -13.09 -1.92
N ALA A 78 12.54 -12.90 -1.31
CA ALA A 78 13.42 -11.76 -1.56
C ALA A 78 13.90 -11.70 -3.02
N ALA A 79 14.05 -12.84 -3.70
CA ALA A 79 14.45 -12.92 -5.10
C ALA A 79 13.48 -12.22 -6.07
N GLN A 80 12.23 -11.92 -5.65
CA GLN A 80 11.26 -11.21 -6.49
C GLN A 80 11.12 -9.73 -6.15
N LYS A 81 11.89 -9.18 -5.21
CA LYS A 81 11.68 -7.79 -4.75
C LYS A 81 11.87 -6.75 -5.84
N ASP A 82 12.83 -6.94 -6.74
CA ASP A 82 13.06 -6.02 -7.87
C ASP A 82 11.85 -5.94 -8.79
N ARG A 83 11.15 -7.07 -9.00
CA ARG A 83 9.93 -7.13 -9.80
C ARG A 83 8.78 -6.36 -9.15
N TYR A 84 8.65 -6.42 -7.83
CA TYR A 84 7.53 -5.83 -7.10
C TYR A 84 7.74 -4.36 -6.72
N TRP A 85 8.99 -3.95 -6.48
CA TRP A 85 9.31 -2.63 -5.95
C TRP A 85 8.69 -1.46 -6.73
N PRO A 86 8.72 -1.42 -8.08
CA PRO A 86 8.15 -0.29 -8.83
C PRO A 86 6.66 -0.05 -8.57
N LYS A 87 5.89 -1.12 -8.30
CA LYS A 87 4.45 -1.04 -7.97
C LYS A 87 4.21 -0.93 -6.46
N ALA A 88 5.09 -1.51 -5.64
CA ALA A 88 4.98 -1.48 -4.19
C ALA A 88 5.32 -0.10 -3.61
N LYS A 89 6.33 0.60 -4.15
CA LYS A 89 6.78 1.92 -3.68
C LYS A 89 5.65 2.96 -3.62
N PRO A 90 4.91 3.26 -4.70
CA PRO A 90 3.83 4.24 -4.63
C PRO A 90 2.72 3.79 -3.67
N ALA A 91 2.40 2.48 -3.62
CA ALA A 91 1.41 1.94 -2.69
C ALA A 91 1.83 2.11 -1.22
N LEU A 92 3.11 1.88 -0.90
CA LEU A 92 3.69 2.12 0.41
C LEU A 92 3.57 3.59 0.81
N LEU A 93 3.95 4.52 -0.08
CA LEU A 93 3.86 5.95 0.18
C LEU A 93 2.40 6.40 0.42
N LYS A 94 1.43 5.86 -0.33
CA LYS A 94 -0.01 6.08 -0.06
C LYS A 94 -0.40 5.55 1.34
N ALA A 95 0.00 4.33 1.69
CA ALA A 95 -0.33 3.72 2.97
C ALA A 95 0.27 4.47 4.18
N LEU A 96 1.45 5.08 4.03
CA LEU A 96 2.09 5.88 5.08
C LEU A 96 1.41 7.24 5.26
N ASN A 97 0.88 7.82 4.18
CA ASN A 97 0.07 9.03 4.23
C ASN A 97 -1.25 8.83 4.97
N THR A 98 -1.94 7.70 4.75
CA THR A 98 -3.24 7.42 5.41
C THR A 98 -3.13 7.19 6.92
N GLN A 99 -1.97 6.74 7.43
CA GLN A 99 -1.77 6.49 8.87
C GLN A 99 -1.44 7.75 9.70
N GLY A 100 -1.64 8.96 9.17
CA GLY A 100 -1.43 10.22 9.90
C GLY A 100 0.01 10.76 9.83
N GLY A 101 0.83 10.22 8.93
CA GLY A 101 2.21 10.63 8.70
C GLY A 101 2.35 11.74 7.65
N GLY A 102 1.50 12.77 7.65
CA GLY A 102 1.54 13.83 6.63
C GLY A 102 2.91 14.50 6.44
N GLY A 103 3.79 14.46 7.47
CA GLY A 103 5.19 14.87 7.36
C GLY A 103 6.17 13.77 6.91
N SER A 104 5.89 12.49 7.14
CA SER A 104 6.82 11.38 6.85
C SER A 104 6.85 11.02 5.36
N ALA A 105 5.70 11.00 4.67
CA ALA A 105 5.69 10.69 3.24
C ALA A 105 6.39 11.77 2.40
N ASN A 106 6.23 13.05 2.73
CA ASN A 106 6.91 14.15 2.04
C ASN A 106 8.43 14.16 2.28
N MET A 107 8.92 13.64 3.42
CA MET A 107 10.35 13.40 3.61
C MET A 107 10.86 12.20 2.81
N MET A 108 10.01 11.18 2.61
CA MET A 108 10.38 9.94 1.90
C MET A 108 10.41 10.10 0.37
N THR A 109 9.62 11.02 -0.20
CA THR A 109 9.56 11.23 -1.66
C THR A 109 10.85 11.82 -2.25
N GLY A 110 11.66 12.51 -1.44
CA GLY A 110 12.94 13.10 -1.86
C GLY A 110 14.15 12.17 -1.75
N LEU A 111 13.98 10.95 -1.26
CA LEU A 111 15.10 10.02 -1.05
C LEU A 111 15.50 9.28 -2.34
N PRO A 112 16.79 8.92 -2.49
CA PRO A 112 17.22 7.96 -3.51
C PRO A 112 16.45 6.65 -3.38
N ASP A 113 16.18 6.00 -4.52
CA ASP A 113 15.31 4.83 -4.56
C ASP A 113 15.82 3.67 -3.70
N ASP A 114 17.11 3.38 -3.76
CA ASP A 114 17.76 2.35 -2.94
C ASP A 114 17.68 2.66 -1.44
N THR A 115 17.82 3.93 -1.06
CA THR A 115 17.69 4.36 0.34
C THR A 115 16.26 4.17 0.82
N LEU A 116 15.28 4.61 0.03
CA LEU A 116 13.87 4.43 0.37
C LEU A 116 13.52 2.94 0.49
N ARG A 117 14.07 2.11 -0.40
CA ARG A 117 13.90 0.66 -0.39
C ARG A 117 14.45 0.01 0.88
N GLN A 118 15.66 0.38 1.30
CA GLN A 118 16.26 -0.11 2.55
C GLN A 118 15.46 0.33 3.77
N MET A 119 14.97 1.59 3.80
CA MET A 119 14.13 2.07 4.88
C MET A 119 12.79 1.34 4.95
N ALA A 120 12.16 1.09 3.80
CA ALA A 120 10.95 0.29 3.71
C ALA A 120 11.16 -1.11 4.29
N ASP A 121 12.31 -1.73 4.02
CA ASP A 121 12.62 -3.07 4.51
C ASP A 121 12.69 -3.14 6.02
N VAL A 122 13.45 -2.21 6.63
CA VAL A 122 13.59 -2.11 8.08
C VAL A 122 12.25 -1.76 8.74
N PHE A 123 11.49 -0.83 8.13
CA PHE A 123 10.18 -0.43 8.63
C PHE A 123 9.20 -1.60 8.67
N VAL A 124 9.09 -2.39 7.59
CA VAL A 124 8.20 -3.55 7.53
C VAL A 124 8.60 -4.61 8.56
N GLU A 125 9.89 -4.96 8.65
CA GLU A 125 10.36 -5.94 9.64
C GLU A 125 10.03 -5.49 11.07
N GLY A 126 10.32 -4.23 11.39
CA GLY A 126 10.04 -3.64 12.70
C GLY A 126 8.55 -3.57 13.00
N PHE A 127 7.73 -3.13 12.05
CA PHE A 127 6.28 -3.05 12.18
C PHE A 127 5.67 -4.43 12.46
N VAL A 128 6.05 -5.45 11.68
CA VAL A 128 5.55 -6.82 11.86
C VAL A 128 5.96 -7.38 13.22
N SER A 129 7.25 -7.26 13.57
CA SER A 129 7.79 -7.76 14.83
C SER A 129 7.06 -7.14 16.05
N GLN A 130 6.79 -5.84 16.02
CA GLN A 130 6.09 -5.13 17.10
C GLN A 130 4.62 -5.53 17.24
N ARG A 131 3.95 -5.92 16.14
CA ARG A 131 2.53 -6.30 16.14
C ARG A 131 2.29 -7.73 16.61
N ILE A 132 3.31 -8.57 16.67
CA ILE A 132 3.18 -9.98 17.05
C ILE A 132 3.23 -10.14 18.58
N ALA A 133 2.14 -10.69 19.11
CA ALA A 133 2.08 -11.14 20.50
C ALA A 133 2.84 -12.48 20.65
N PRO A 134 3.72 -12.64 21.66
CA PRO A 134 4.50 -13.86 21.84
C PRO A 134 3.64 -15.14 21.95
N LYS A 135 2.45 -15.03 22.55
CA LYS A 135 1.50 -16.14 22.68
C LYS A 135 0.99 -16.71 21.34
N SER A 136 1.10 -15.95 20.25
CA SER A 136 0.65 -16.35 18.92
C SER A 136 1.76 -17.04 18.11
N CYS A 137 2.98 -17.11 18.63
CA CYS A 137 4.14 -17.55 17.85
C CYS A 137 4.03 -18.99 17.36
N LYS A 138 3.45 -19.90 18.15
CA LYS A 138 3.24 -21.29 17.73
C LYS A 138 2.28 -21.38 16.53
N GLN A 139 1.20 -20.60 16.56
CA GLN A 139 0.23 -20.57 15.46
C GLN A 139 0.81 -19.91 14.22
N LEU A 140 1.60 -18.84 14.38
CA LEU A 140 2.27 -18.17 13.27
C LEU A 140 3.32 -19.06 12.61
N ASP A 141 4.11 -19.81 13.38
CA ASP A 141 5.07 -20.79 12.87
C ASP A 141 4.37 -21.83 11.98
N LEU A 142 3.30 -22.44 12.49
CA LEU A 142 2.50 -23.39 11.73
C LEU A 142 1.86 -22.78 10.48
N ALA A 143 1.27 -21.58 10.59
CA ALA A 143 0.66 -20.91 9.45
C ALA A 143 1.68 -20.62 8.35
N ILE A 144 2.89 -20.21 8.70
CA ILE A 144 3.96 -19.93 7.75
C ILE A 144 4.50 -21.22 7.14
N ASP A 145 4.61 -22.31 7.90
CA ASP A 145 4.96 -23.63 7.37
C ASP A 145 3.96 -24.09 6.30
N LEU A 146 2.66 -24.01 6.60
CA LEU A 146 1.59 -24.36 5.66
C LEU A 146 1.60 -23.52 4.38
N LEU A 147 1.98 -22.24 4.47
CA LEU A 147 2.06 -21.33 3.33
C LEU A 147 3.39 -21.45 2.57
N SER A 148 4.43 -22.04 3.17
CA SER A 148 5.78 -22.12 2.60
C SER A 148 5.92 -22.80 1.21
N PRO A 149 5.02 -23.72 0.80
CA PRO A 149 5.07 -24.28 -0.55
C PRO A 149 4.60 -23.29 -1.63
N LEU A 150 3.81 -22.28 -1.28
CA LEU A 150 3.24 -21.36 -2.25
C LEU A 150 4.34 -20.42 -2.82
N PRO A 151 4.20 -19.99 -4.08
CA PRO A 151 5.03 -18.93 -4.63
C PRO A 151 4.63 -17.55 -4.06
N PRO A 152 5.53 -16.55 -4.09
CA PRO A 152 5.29 -15.20 -3.56
C PRO A 152 4.01 -14.55 -4.06
N GLU A 153 3.70 -14.71 -5.35
CA GLU A 153 2.51 -14.19 -6.03
C GLU A 153 1.23 -14.71 -5.38
N ASN A 154 1.15 -16.03 -5.18
CA ASN A 154 -0.04 -16.69 -4.67
C ASN A 154 -0.24 -16.40 -3.18
N THR A 155 0.85 -16.37 -2.40
CA THR A 155 0.77 -15.97 -0.99
C THR A 155 0.31 -14.52 -0.85
N ALA A 156 0.87 -13.60 -1.63
CA ALA A 156 0.47 -12.20 -1.59
C ALA A 156 -0.99 -11.99 -2.02
N GLY A 157 -1.43 -12.66 -3.08
CA GLY A 157 -2.81 -12.62 -3.54
C GLY A 157 -3.79 -13.19 -2.51
N LEU A 158 -3.43 -14.29 -1.85
CA LEU A 158 -4.24 -14.90 -0.79
C LEU A 158 -4.38 -13.97 0.43
N ILE A 159 -3.29 -13.32 0.85
CA ILE A 159 -3.31 -12.35 1.94
C ILE A 159 -4.15 -11.13 1.55
N ALA A 160 -3.95 -10.57 0.36
CA ALA A 160 -4.71 -9.42 -0.13
C ALA A 160 -6.21 -9.71 -0.15
N LEU A 161 -6.61 -10.88 -0.66
CA LEU A 161 -8.00 -11.33 -0.63
C LEU A 161 -8.54 -11.49 0.79
N SER A 162 -7.74 -12.06 1.69
CA SER A 162 -8.15 -12.26 3.09
C SER A 162 -8.38 -10.93 3.80
N MET A 163 -7.53 -9.93 3.52
CA MET A 163 -7.69 -8.56 4.03
C MET A 163 -8.93 -7.87 3.47
N ASP A 164 -9.23 -8.07 2.18
CA ASP A 164 -10.43 -7.54 1.53
C ASP A 164 -11.72 -8.13 2.13
N VAL A 165 -11.76 -9.45 2.31
CA VAL A 165 -12.88 -10.14 2.96
C VAL A 165 -13.04 -9.68 4.42
N ALA A 166 -11.94 -9.59 5.17
CA ALA A 166 -11.97 -9.13 6.56
C ALA A 166 -12.40 -7.65 6.68
N GLY A 167 -11.92 -6.78 5.79
CA GLY A 167 -12.29 -5.36 5.75
C GLY A 167 -13.74 -5.14 5.34
N SER A 168 -14.28 -5.99 4.46
CA SER A 168 -15.70 -6.00 4.11
C SER A 168 -16.59 -6.42 5.29
N ALA A 169 -16.08 -7.28 6.18
CA ALA A 169 -16.80 -7.74 7.37
C ALA A 169 -16.68 -6.77 8.57
N ASP A 170 -15.54 -6.11 8.75
CA ASP A 170 -15.32 -5.08 9.79
C ASP A 170 -14.54 -3.87 9.23
N PRO A 171 -15.22 -2.73 9.00
CA PRO A 171 -14.60 -1.53 8.44
C PRO A 171 -13.55 -0.91 9.37
N LYS A 172 -13.50 -1.26 10.66
CA LYS A 172 -12.45 -0.78 11.59
C LYS A 172 -11.08 -1.41 11.32
N LEU A 173 -11.04 -2.55 10.63
CA LEU A 173 -9.80 -3.22 10.19
C LEU A 173 -9.26 -2.61 8.89
N GLY A 174 -10.11 -1.94 8.10
CA GLY A 174 -9.76 -1.31 6.83
C GLY A 174 -9.45 0.17 6.94
N LYS A 175 -8.35 0.56 7.61
CA LYS A 175 -7.84 1.95 7.50
C LYS A 175 -7.14 2.23 6.16
N VAL A 176 -6.94 1.19 5.35
CA VAL A 176 -6.54 1.29 3.95
C VAL A 176 -7.81 1.05 3.14
N THR A 177 -8.36 2.10 2.54
CA THR A 177 -9.50 1.96 1.63
C THR A 177 -8.99 1.27 0.37
N LEU A 178 -9.42 0.04 0.10
CA LEU A 178 -9.22 -0.57 -1.21
C LEU A 178 -10.09 0.18 -2.22
N CYS A 179 -9.59 0.41 -3.43
CA CYS A 179 -10.42 0.99 -4.48
C CYS A 179 -11.58 0.02 -4.78
N LYS A 180 -12.79 0.55 -4.88
CA LYS A 180 -13.94 -0.23 -5.33
C LYS A 180 -13.80 -0.38 -6.83
N ASP A 181 -13.50 -1.60 -7.28
CA ASP A 181 -13.50 -1.95 -8.71
C ASP A 181 -14.89 -1.73 -9.34
#